data_AF-A0A940BWN7-F1
#
_entry.id   AF-A0A940BWN7-F1
#
_cell.length_a   1.000
_cell.length_b   1.000
_cell.length_c   1.000
_cell.angle_alpha   90.00
_cell.angle_beta   90.00
_cell.angle_gamma   90.00
#
_symmetry.space_group_name_H-M   'P 1'
#
loop_
_entity.id
_entity.type
_entity.pdbx_description
1 polymer ?
#
loop_
_entity_poly.entity_id
_entity_poly.type
_entity_poly.pdbx_seq_one_letter_code
_entity_poly.pdbx_strand_id
1 'polypeptide(L)' 'MTDRYLPGRDDYSDMLDLPRPVSKKHPPMSLEKRAAQFMPFAALTGFESAVQKAGLLFEEEADRGSVEFVEFEEF' A
#
# COMPACT_ATOMS: atom_id res chain seq x y z
N MET A 1 7.22 3.19 -53.63
CA MET A 1 7.09 1.82 -53.09
C MET A 1 7.79 1.74 -51.74
N THR A 2 7.26 2.44 -50.72
CA THR A 2 7.54 2.16 -49.31
C THR A 2 6.26 2.49 -48.56
N ASP A 3 5.25 1.67 -48.80
CA ASP A 3 4.28 1.37 -47.77
C ASP A 3 4.98 0.40 -46.80
N ARG A 4 5.16 0.83 -45.55
CA ARG A 4 5.15 -0.10 -44.41
C ARG A 4 4.52 0.63 -43.23
N TYR A 5 3.20 0.81 -43.34
CA TYR A 5 2.34 0.74 -42.17
C TYR A 5 2.66 -0.57 -41.41
N LEU A 6 3.24 -0.49 -40.21
CA LEU A 6 3.38 -1.64 -39.30
C LEU A 6 2.21 -1.59 -38.30
N PRO A 7 1.13 -2.35 -38.53
CA PRO A 7 0.09 -2.54 -37.53
C PRO A 7 0.66 -3.40 -36.39
N GLY A 8 0.56 -2.90 -35.15
CA GLY A 8 1.17 -3.52 -33.98
C GLY A 8 2.50 -2.86 -33.63
N ARG A 9 2.45 -1.65 -33.06
CA ARG A 9 3.55 -1.15 -32.21
C ARG A 9 3.33 -1.67 -30.79
N ASP A 10 3.33 -3.00 -30.67
CA ASP A 10 4.15 -3.59 -29.64
C ASP A 10 5.58 -3.33 -30.16
N ASP A 11 6.42 -2.65 -29.42
CA ASP A 11 7.37 -3.40 -28.63
C ASP A 11 8.11 -2.35 -27.82
N TYR A 12 7.62 -2.01 -26.63
CA TYR A 12 8.46 -1.40 -25.60
C TYR A 12 9.64 -2.32 -25.19
N SER A 13 10.01 -3.31 -26.02
CA SER A 13 11.09 -4.28 -25.90
C SER A 13 12.44 -3.62 -25.72
N ASP A 14 12.63 -2.42 -26.28
CA ASP A 14 13.81 -1.59 -26.03
C ASP A 14 13.83 -0.96 -24.63
N MET A 15 12.68 -0.89 -23.96
CA MET A 15 12.50 -0.36 -22.60
C MET A 15 12.36 -1.43 -21.52
N LEU A 16 12.13 -2.70 -21.87
CA LEU A 16 11.87 -3.79 -20.91
C LEU A 16 13.06 -4.04 -19.96
N ASP A 17 14.29 -4.03 -20.48
CA ASP A 17 15.50 -4.34 -19.72
C ASP A 17 16.20 -3.08 -19.17
N LEU A 18 15.57 -1.91 -19.25
CA LEU A 18 16.17 -0.68 -18.75
C LEU A 18 16.26 -0.72 -17.22
N PRO A 19 17.40 -0.30 -16.63
CA PRO A 19 17.50 -0.17 -15.19
C PRO A 19 16.47 0.84 -14.71
N ARG A 20 15.87 0.57 -13.55
CA ARG A 20 14.89 1.47 -12.94
C ARG A 20 15.52 2.86 -12.74
N PRO A 21 14.95 3.95 -13.28
CA PRO A 21 15.52 5.28 -13.16
C PRO A 21 15.50 5.74 -11.69
N VAL A 22 16.65 6.24 -11.22
CA VAL A 22 16.78 6.82 -9.88
C VAL A 22 16.87 8.33 -10.02
N SER A 23 15.93 9.04 -9.39
CA SER A 23 15.93 10.50 -9.40
C SER A 23 17.11 11.06 -8.60
N LYS A 24 17.85 12.00 -9.21
CA LYS A 24 18.91 12.76 -8.52
C LYS A 24 18.35 13.78 -7.53
N LYS A 25 17.15 14.31 -7.81
CA LYS A 25 16.49 15.34 -7.00
C LYS A 25 15.72 14.73 -5.82
N HIS A 26 15.08 13.59 -6.04
CA HIS A 26 14.27 12.88 -5.06
C HIS A 26 14.82 11.46 -4.87
N PRO A 27 15.93 11.30 -4.14
CA PRO A 27 16.52 10.00 -3.92
C PRO A 27 15.55 9.07 -3.18
N PRO A 28 15.60 7.75 -3.42
CA PRO A 28 14.77 6.79 -2.71
C PRO A 28 15.01 6.83 -1.20
N MET A 29 13.94 6.66 -0.44
CA MET A 29 14.02 6.54 1.02
C MET A 29 14.73 5.22 1.41
N SER A 30 15.63 5.27 2.40
CA SER A 30 16.27 4.09 2.99
C SER A 30 15.24 3.16 3.64
N LEU A 31 15.57 1.88 3.79
CA LEU A 31 14.66 0.90 4.41
C LEU A 31 14.26 1.30 5.84
N GLU A 32 15.21 1.81 6.62
CA GLU A 32 14.96 2.29 7.99
C GLU A 32 13.97 3.47 8.02
N LYS A 33 14.14 4.46 7.13
CA LYS A 33 13.22 5.59 7.04
C LYS A 33 11.83 5.17 6.58
N ARG A 34 11.73 4.15 5.70
CA ARG A 34 10.44 3.53 5.34
C ARG A 34 9.81 2.86 6.55
N ALA A 35 10.56 2.09 7.35
CA ALA A 35 10.06 1.45 8.56
C ALA A 35 9.62 2.48 9.62
N ALA A 36 10.36 3.58 9.75
CA ALA A 36 10.03 4.66 10.68
C ALA A 36 8.68 5.34 10.40
N GLN A 37 8.16 5.30 9.17
CA GLN A 37 6.80 5.78 8.88
C GLN A 37 5.74 4.95 9.61
N PHE A 38 6.03 3.68 9.89
CA PHE A 38 5.15 2.73 10.58
C PHE A 38 5.58 2.49 12.04
N MET A 39 6.58 3.22 12.55
CA MET A 39 6.99 3.16 13.96
C MET A 39 5.92 3.52 15.01
N PRO A 40 4.89 4.35 14.76
CA PRO A 40 3.92 4.72 15.80
C PRO A 40 3.27 3.52 16.52
N PHE A 41 3.23 2.35 15.88
CA PHE A 41 2.65 1.13 16.43
C PHE A 41 3.70 0.14 16.95
N ALA A 42 4.99 0.48 16.91
CA ALA A 42 6.05 -0.38 17.44
C ALA A 42 5.87 -0.66 18.94
N ALA A 43 5.24 0.25 19.69
CA ALA A 43 4.94 0.03 21.11
C ALA A 43 3.92 -1.10 21.36
N LEU A 44 3.17 -1.53 20.33
CA LEU A 44 2.19 -2.61 20.44
C LEU A 44 2.82 -4.01 20.34
N THR A 45 4.11 -4.12 20.03
CA THR A 45 4.81 -5.41 20.08
C THR A 45 4.78 -5.95 21.51
N GLY A 46 4.29 -7.17 21.70
CA GLY A 46 4.06 -7.78 23.03
C GLY A 46 2.64 -7.61 23.58
N PHE A 47 1.76 -6.86 22.91
CA PHE A 47 0.35 -6.68 23.27
C PHE A 47 -0.62 -7.50 22.41
N GLU A 48 -0.14 -8.56 21.75
CA GLU A 48 -0.94 -9.34 20.79
C GLU A 48 -2.22 -9.90 21.42
N SER A 49 -2.14 -10.35 22.68
CA SER A 49 -3.29 -10.86 23.41
C SER A 49 -4.33 -9.78 23.75
N ALA A 50 -3.91 -8.54 23.98
CA ALA A 50 -4.81 -7.43 24.25
C ALA A 50 -5.53 -6.99 22.96
N VAL A 51 -4.80 -6.95 21.84
CA VAL A 51 -5.37 -6.65 20.51
C VAL A 51 -6.39 -7.72 20.11
N GLN A 52 -6.08 -9.01 20.31
CA GLN A 52 -7.04 -10.09 20.02
C GLN A 52 -8.31 -9.98 20.87
N LYS A 53 -8.19 -9.72 22.18
CA LYS A 53 -9.36 -9.53 23.06
C LYS A 53 -10.21 -8.34 22.64
N ALA A 54 -9.58 -7.23 22.27
CA ALA A 54 -10.29 -6.06 21.77
C ALA A 54 -11.07 -6.39 20.48
N GLY A 55 -10.48 -7.19 19.58
CA GLY A 55 -11.16 -7.67 18.37
C GLY A 55 -12.40 -8.51 18.68
N LEU A 56 -12.30 -9.45 19.62
CA LEU A 56 -13.44 -10.29 20.04
C LEU A 56 -14.57 -9.47 20.68
N LEU A 57 -14.22 -8.51 21.54
CA LEU A 57 -15.21 -7.61 22.16
C LEU A 57 -15.90 -6.75 21.11
N PHE A 58 -15.15 -6.22 20.14
CA PHE A 58 -15.70 -5.44 19.04
C PHE A 58 -16.66 -6.27 18.18
N GLU A 59 -16.32 -7.52 17.86
CA GLU A 59 -17.20 -8.43 17.12
C GLU A 59 -18.50 -8.71 17.90
N GLU A 60 -18.39 -8.95 19.21
CA GLU A 60 -19.55 -9.15 20.09
C GLU A 60 -20.45 -7.90 20.16
N GLU A 61 -19.87 -6.70 20.23
CA GLU A 61 -20.60 -5.43 20.21
C GLU A 61 -21.24 -5.14 18.84
N ALA A 62 -20.55 -5.50 17.75
CA ALA A 62 -21.08 -5.38 16.40
C ALA A 62 -22.31 -6.31 16.20
N ASP A 63 -22.23 -7.55 16.67
CA ASP A 63 -23.34 -8.51 16.65
C ASP A 63 -24.54 -8.03 17.49
N ARG A 64 -24.26 -7.34 18.60
CA ARG A 64 -25.28 -6.69 19.44
C ARG A 64 -25.88 -5.44 18.81
N GLY A 65 -25.32 -4.94 17.70
CA GLY A 65 -25.74 -3.70 17.06
C GLY A 65 -25.46 -2.46 17.90
N SER A 66 -24.53 -2.51 18.86
CA SER A 66 -24.15 -1.37 19.70
C SER A 66 -23.09 -0.47 19.07
N VAL A 67 -22.53 -0.87 17.93
CA VAL A 67 -21.52 -0.12 17.19
C VAL A 67 -22.20 0.63 16.04
N GLU A 68 -22.09 1.96 16.04
CA GLU A 68 -22.53 2.77 14.91
C GLU A 68 -21.38 2.94 13.92
N PHE A 69 -21.58 2.47 12.70
CA PHE A 69 -20.65 2.69 11.60
C PHE A 69 -20.89 4.10 11.05
N VAL A 70 -19.87 4.95 11.16
CA VAL A 70 -19.89 6.27 10.53
C VAL A 70 -19.68 6.06 9.03
N GLU A 71 -20.71 6.31 8.23
CA GLU A 71 -20.58 6.39 6.79
C GLU A 71 -19.79 7.66 6.45
N PHE A 72 -18.64 7.49 5.80
CA PHE A 72 -17.91 8.62 5.23
C PHE A 72 -18.48 8.89 3.84
N GLU A 73 -18.99 10.10 3.63
CA GLU A 73 -19.32 10.54 2.28
C GLU A 73 -18.03 10.57 1.43
N GLU A 74 -18.06 9.87 0.31
CA GLU A 74 -17.01 9.91 -0.70
C GLU A 74 -17.00 11.33 -1.30
N PHE A 75 -15.88 12.04 -1.16
CA PHE A 75 -15.73 13.43 -1.61
C PHE A 75 -15.63 13.55 -3.13
#